data_AF-A0A478FQ06-F1
#
_entry.id   AF-A0A478FQ06-F1
#
_cell.length_a   1.000
_cell.length_b   1.000
_cell.length_c   1.000
_cell.angle_alpha   90.00
_cell.angle_beta   90.00
_cell.angle_gamma   90.00
#
_symmetry.space_group_name_H-M   'P 1'
#
loop_
_entity.id
_entity.type
_entity.pdbx_description
1 polymer ?
#
loop_
_entity_poly.entity_id
_entity_poly.type
_entity_poly.pdbx_seq_one_letter_code
_entity_poly.pdbx_strand_id
1 'polypeptide(L)'
;MTLSVAAIGGNSAIGIYFNEFLKLYLFMTRDSDELSTLDSSSFDVTPIRKKTEAVTYKGSSTNVDPRKSTTTPRNMMSEYSTFMASQLQANSSKLVNGHEEQEWWNSIYEIRSYIMKNQDISSAGVKFKKGFSKAPIQNLNQEIYMNQFCKYVYGQRFKYKKYEDLLWLICSVDGKKPGERRSSEKISQMQKANFPTPEKTPKEKSIDYMTLEQAKKKKEDKAKFSSVNKNKYVVYDYSEEWWKWSYEYRFQKDKADESSAYPLSEKFKKVEKDWDSKLKKESLNKVCKDFYEKASSSADEQEDASRYCSAEGK
;
A
#
# COMPACT_ATOMS: atom_id res chain seq x y z
N MET A 1 -24.08 2.85 52.06
CA MET A 1 -25.01 2.00 51.28
C MET A 1 -24.57 2.12 49.83
N THR A 2 -24.05 1.05 49.23
CA THR A 2 -23.45 1.08 47.87
C THR A 2 -24.46 0.48 46.90
N LEU A 3 -24.98 1.30 45.98
CA LEU A 3 -25.92 0.85 44.95
C LEU A 3 -25.15 0.49 43.67
N SER A 4 -25.03 -0.81 43.40
CA SER A 4 -24.57 -1.32 42.10
C SER A 4 -25.80 -1.59 41.24
N VAL A 5 -25.92 -0.91 40.10
CA VAL A 5 -27.01 -1.16 39.12
C VAL A 5 -26.39 -1.65 37.81
N ALA A 6 -26.66 -2.90 37.48
CA ALA A 6 -26.41 -3.47 36.16
C ALA A 6 -27.56 -3.08 35.23
N ALA A 7 -27.29 -2.22 34.25
CA ALA A 7 -28.25 -1.90 33.19
C ALA A 7 -28.10 -2.93 32.05
N ILE A 8 -28.93 -3.98 32.09
CA ILE A 8 -29.20 -4.82 30.92
C ILE A 8 -30.27 -4.10 30.08
N GLY A 9 -30.04 -4.01 28.77
CA GLY A 9 -30.79 -3.16 27.84
C GLY A 9 -32.27 -3.49 27.71
N GLY A 10 -33.08 -2.43 27.55
CA GLY A 10 -34.48 -2.50 27.15
C GLY A 10 -35.20 -1.17 27.35
N ASN A 11 -35.48 -0.47 26.24
CA ASN A 11 -36.32 0.74 26.09
C ASN A 11 -35.85 2.06 26.72
N SER A 12 -35.64 3.03 25.83
CA SER A 12 -35.36 4.46 25.99
C SER A 12 -36.36 5.26 26.86
N ALA A 13 -37.27 4.60 27.57
CA ALA A 13 -38.15 5.23 28.56
C ALA A 13 -37.48 5.33 29.95
N ILE A 14 -36.65 4.37 30.34
CA ILE A 14 -36.10 4.28 31.72
C ILE A 14 -35.07 5.39 31.99
N GLY A 15 -34.34 5.87 30.98
CA GLY A 15 -33.33 6.92 31.13
C GLY A 15 -33.90 8.29 31.50
N ILE A 16 -35.13 8.60 31.07
CA ILE A 16 -35.81 9.85 31.43
C ILE A 16 -36.35 9.76 32.86
N TYR A 17 -36.92 8.61 33.24
CA TYR A 17 -37.40 8.38 34.60
C TYR A 17 -36.25 8.40 35.63
N PHE A 18 -35.06 7.89 35.28
CA PHE A 18 -33.91 7.91 36.19
C PHE A 18 -33.38 9.31 36.46
N ASN A 19 -33.36 10.19 35.45
CA ASN A 19 -32.93 11.59 35.60
C ASN A 19 -33.91 12.37 36.50
N GLU A 20 -35.22 12.19 36.31
CA GLU A 20 -36.24 12.81 37.16
C GLU A 20 -36.22 12.25 38.59
N PHE A 21 -35.99 10.94 38.77
CA PHE A 21 -35.87 10.32 40.09
C PHE A 21 -34.62 10.79 40.86
N LEU A 22 -33.49 10.96 40.17
CA LEU A 22 -32.26 11.53 40.75
C LEU A 22 -32.44 12.99 41.16
N LYS A 23 -33.11 13.81 40.34
CA LYS A 23 -33.44 15.20 40.69
C LYS A 23 -34.34 15.27 41.93
N LEU A 24 -35.35 14.40 42.01
CA LEU A 24 -36.30 14.38 43.11
C LEU A 24 -35.66 13.86 44.41
N TYR A 25 -34.74 12.89 44.31
CA TYR A 25 -33.93 12.41 45.43
C TYR A 25 -32.99 13.48 45.97
N LEU A 26 -32.27 14.20 45.09
CA LEU A 26 -31.40 15.33 45.47
C LEU A 26 -32.18 16.52 46.06
N PHE A 27 -33.42 16.74 45.62
CA PHE A 27 -34.30 17.77 46.20
C PHE A 27 -34.87 17.41 47.57
N MET A 28 -35.05 16.11 47.87
CA MET A 28 -35.56 15.64 49.16
C MET A 28 -34.49 15.57 50.25
N THR A 29 -33.21 15.45 49.89
CA THR A 29 -32.09 15.59 50.83
C THR A 29 -31.78 17.08 51.06
N ARG A 30 -32.74 17.75 51.71
CA ARG A 30 -32.64 19.15 52.10
C ARG A 30 -31.93 19.25 53.45
N ASP A 31 -30.61 19.08 53.42
CA ASP A 31 -29.73 19.66 54.43
C ASP A 31 -28.62 20.42 53.71
N SER A 32 -28.44 21.65 54.17
CA SER A 32 -27.57 22.67 53.62
C SER A 32 -26.11 22.31 53.84
N ASP A 33 -25.52 21.60 52.91
CA ASP A 33 -24.09 21.77 52.61
C ASP A 33 -24.00 22.47 51.27
N GLU A 34 -23.24 23.56 51.24
CA GLU A 34 -22.97 24.35 50.05
C GLU A 34 -22.62 23.41 48.88
N LEU A 35 -23.54 23.34 47.91
CA LEU A 35 -23.26 22.82 46.59
C LEU A 35 -22.20 23.76 46.00
N SER A 36 -20.94 23.45 46.28
CA SER A 36 -19.84 23.86 45.40
C SER A 36 -20.28 23.45 44.01
N THR A 37 -20.59 24.43 43.18
CA THR A 37 -20.73 24.24 41.76
C THR A 37 -19.37 23.79 41.28
N LEU A 38 -19.13 22.47 41.32
CA LEU A 38 -18.05 21.83 40.61
C LEU A 38 -18.28 22.20 39.15
N ASP A 39 -17.46 23.16 38.72
CA ASP A 39 -17.38 23.66 37.38
C ASP A 39 -17.33 22.44 36.45
N SER A 40 -18.38 22.26 35.64
CA SER A 40 -18.53 21.10 34.74
C SER A 40 -17.48 21.10 33.62
N SER A 41 -16.56 22.07 33.63
CA SER A 41 -15.40 22.18 32.75
C SER A 41 -14.39 21.04 32.91
N SER A 42 -14.48 20.23 33.98
CA SER A 42 -13.49 19.16 34.26
C SER A 42 -13.94 17.74 33.94
N PHE A 43 -15.17 17.50 33.48
CA PHE A 43 -15.56 16.18 32.96
C PHE A 43 -15.30 16.13 31.45
N ASP A 44 -14.02 16.09 31.09
CA ASP A 44 -13.61 15.60 29.78
C ASP A 44 -13.79 14.08 29.78
N VAL A 45 -15.05 13.63 29.69
CA VAL A 45 -15.33 12.25 29.32
C VAL A 45 -14.92 12.18 27.87
N THR A 46 -13.66 11.83 27.60
CA THR A 46 -13.17 11.54 26.25
C THR A 46 -13.69 10.15 25.92
N PRO A 47 -14.77 10.00 25.14
CA PRO A 47 -15.46 8.74 25.14
C PRO A 47 -14.73 7.81 24.16
N ILE A 48 -14.50 6.58 24.62
CA ILE A 48 -13.57 5.68 23.93
C ILE A 48 -14.31 4.97 22.80
N ARG A 49 -13.76 5.07 21.59
CA ARG A 49 -14.30 4.46 20.39
C ARG A 49 -14.50 2.96 20.59
N LYS A 50 -15.68 2.45 20.19
CA LYS A 50 -15.96 1.02 20.26
C LYS A 50 -15.18 0.32 19.14
N LYS A 51 -14.07 -0.30 19.52
CA LYS A 51 -13.23 -1.07 18.60
C LYS A 51 -13.93 -2.39 18.31
N THR A 52 -14.53 -2.51 17.13
CA THR A 52 -14.76 -3.84 16.54
C THR A 52 -13.39 -4.50 16.39
N GLU A 53 -13.29 -5.83 16.56
CA GLU A 53 -12.04 -6.51 16.23
C GLU A 53 -11.85 -6.47 14.71
N ALA A 54 -10.88 -5.69 14.25
CA ALA A 54 -10.50 -5.71 12.84
C ALA A 54 -9.91 -7.07 12.49
N VAL A 55 -10.07 -7.48 11.24
CA VAL A 55 -9.33 -8.61 10.69
C VAL A 55 -7.84 -8.26 10.65
N THR A 56 -7.12 -8.66 11.70
CA THR A 56 -5.67 -8.44 11.82
C THR A 56 -4.89 -9.53 11.10
N TYR A 57 -3.78 -9.14 10.49
CA TYR A 57 -2.80 -10.10 10.00
C TYR A 57 -2.12 -10.81 11.19
N LYS A 58 -2.09 -12.15 11.19
CA LYS A 58 -1.44 -13.00 12.20
C LYS A 58 -0.52 -14.06 11.56
N GLY A 59 0.27 -13.67 10.56
CA GLY A 59 1.11 -14.61 9.81
C GLY A 59 2.59 -14.23 9.79
N SER A 60 3.41 -15.12 9.21
CA SER A 60 4.77 -14.81 8.77
C SER A 60 4.74 -14.30 7.33
N SER A 61 5.48 -13.23 7.05
CA SER A 61 5.61 -12.67 5.70
C SER A 61 6.93 -13.12 5.11
N THR A 62 6.95 -13.41 3.81
CA THR A 62 8.20 -13.70 3.10
C THR A 62 8.58 -12.52 2.21
N ASN A 63 9.87 -12.16 2.22
CA ASN A 63 10.41 -11.13 1.35
C ASN A 63 10.64 -11.71 -0.05
N VAL A 64 10.02 -11.07 -1.05
CA VAL A 64 10.09 -11.41 -2.46
C VAL A 64 10.73 -10.24 -3.21
N ASP A 65 11.61 -10.55 -4.18
CA ASP A 65 12.14 -9.54 -5.08
C ASP A 65 11.09 -9.25 -6.17
N PRO A 66 10.51 -8.04 -6.21
CA PRO A 66 9.42 -7.73 -7.13
C PRO A 66 9.83 -7.82 -8.60
N ARG A 67 11.12 -7.73 -8.93
CA ARG A 67 11.59 -7.82 -10.32
C ARG A 67 11.47 -9.21 -10.92
N LYS A 68 11.36 -10.23 -10.07
CA LYS A 68 11.29 -11.63 -10.50
C LYS A 68 9.93 -11.89 -11.16
N SER A 69 9.97 -12.27 -12.42
CA SER A 69 8.77 -12.68 -13.16
C SER A 69 8.15 -13.95 -12.56
N THR A 70 6.82 -14.08 -12.70
CA THR A 70 6.09 -15.32 -12.45
C THR A 70 6.30 -16.36 -13.54
N THR A 71 6.73 -15.92 -14.73
CA THR A 71 7.04 -16.77 -15.88
C THR A 71 8.53 -16.76 -16.19
N THR A 72 9.06 -17.90 -16.62
CA THR A 72 10.45 -18.01 -17.08
C THR A 72 10.48 -17.90 -18.60
N PRO A 73 11.30 -17.02 -19.19
CA PRO A 73 11.43 -16.93 -20.63
C PRO A 73 12.11 -18.19 -21.16
N ARG A 74 11.67 -18.69 -22.31
CA ARG A 74 12.26 -19.89 -22.94
C ARG A 74 13.54 -19.56 -23.68
N ASN A 75 13.54 -18.43 -24.40
CA ASN A 75 14.62 -18.02 -25.27
C ASN A 75 15.40 -16.84 -24.69
N MET A 76 16.69 -17.07 -24.42
CA MET A 76 17.63 -16.05 -24.00
C MET A 76 18.26 -15.35 -25.22
N MET A 77 18.90 -14.21 -24.98
CA MET A 77 19.63 -13.46 -25.99
C MET A 77 20.78 -14.32 -26.56
N SER A 78 20.89 -14.38 -27.88
CA SER A 78 22.01 -15.03 -28.55
C SER A 78 23.33 -14.25 -28.33
N GLU A 79 24.43 -14.98 -28.24
CA GLU A 79 25.76 -14.46 -27.85
C GLU A 79 26.47 -13.61 -28.90
N TYR A 80 25.91 -13.45 -30.10
CA TYR A 80 26.72 -13.02 -31.24
C TYR A 80 26.31 -11.66 -31.85
N SER A 81 27.10 -10.63 -31.52
CA SER A 81 27.27 -9.43 -32.36
C SER A 81 28.62 -8.76 -32.04
N THR A 82 29.43 -8.48 -33.05
CA THR A 82 30.74 -7.81 -32.92
C THR A 82 30.67 -6.40 -32.33
N PHE A 83 29.49 -5.78 -32.34
CA PHE A 83 29.24 -4.42 -31.81
C PHE A 83 28.65 -4.42 -30.39
N MET A 84 28.36 -5.60 -29.84
CA MET A 84 27.81 -5.77 -28.50
C MET A 84 28.87 -5.42 -27.43
N ALA A 85 28.42 -4.87 -26.31
CA ALA A 85 29.31 -4.67 -25.17
C ALA A 85 29.74 -6.03 -24.60
N SER A 86 31.03 -6.22 -24.32
CA SER A 86 31.58 -7.47 -23.76
C SER A 86 30.86 -7.95 -22.50
N GLN A 87 30.38 -7.03 -21.66
CA GLN A 87 29.61 -7.34 -20.46
C GLN A 87 28.25 -7.98 -20.78
N LEU A 88 27.59 -7.55 -21.86
CA LEU A 88 26.33 -8.16 -22.32
C LEU A 88 26.59 -9.54 -22.92
N GLN A 89 27.67 -9.68 -23.70
CA GLN A 89 28.07 -10.97 -24.27
C GLN A 89 28.38 -11.99 -23.17
N ALA A 90 29.14 -11.61 -22.14
CA ALA A 90 29.47 -12.49 -21.02
C ALA A 90 28.27 -12.86 -20.13
N ASN A 91 27.13 -12.18 -20.28
CA ASN A 91 25.91 -12.41 -19.49
C ASN A 91 24.68 -12.60 -20.38
N SER A 92 24.88 -13.07 -21.61
CA SER A 92 23.84 -13.37 -22.60
C SER A 92 22.72 -14.25 -22.04
N SER A 93 23.08 -15.26 -21.26
CA SER A 93 22.19 -16.21 -20.60
C SER A 93 21.27 -15.60 -19.55
N LYS A 94 21.53 -14.35 -19.13
CA LYS A 94 20.68 -13.60 -18.20
C LYS A 94 19.76 -12.62 -18.91
N LEU A 95 19.91 -12.44 -20.21
CA LEU A 95 19.19 -11.46 -21.01
C LEU A 95 18.14 -12.16 -21.85
N VAL A 96 16.93 -11.61 -21.92
CA VAL A 96 15.83 -12.22 -22.67
C VAL A 96 15.93 -11.84 -24.14
N ASN A 97 15.53 -12.77 -25.03
CA ASN A 97 15.44 -12.49 -26.44
C ASN A 97 14.37 -11.41 -26.72
N GLY A 98 14.81 -10.23 -27.19
CA GLY A 98 13.91 -9.12 -27.53
C GLY A 98 13.02 -9.38 -28.75
N HIS A 99 13.26 -10.44 -29.52
CA HIS A 99 12.44 -10.83 -30.69
C HIS A 99 11.32 -11.82 -30.38
N GLU A 100 11.32 -12.39 -29.18
CA GLU A 100 10.45 -13.50 -28.78
C GLU A 100 9.90 -13.23 -27.37
N GLU A 101 9.27 -14.22 -26.75
CA GLU A 101 8.85 -14.16 -25.34
C GLU A 101 7.76 -13.13 -25.02
N GLN A 102 6.80 -12.91 -25.93
CA GLN A 102 5.71 -11.94 -25.75
C GLN A 102 4.98 -12.07 -24.40
N GLU A 103 4.68 -13.30 -23.96
CA GLU A 103 4.01 -13.53 -22.67
C GLU A 103 4.85 -13.07 -21.48
N TRP A 104 6.16 -13.33 -21.54
CA TRP A 104 7.09 -12.87 -20.51
C TRP A 104 7.21 -11.35 -20.50
N TRP A 105 7.36 -10.70 -21.66
CA TRP A 105 7.40 -9.23 -21.74
C TRP A 105 6.12 -8.58 -21.19
N ASN A 106 4.97 -9.22 -21.40
CA ASN A 106 3.71 -8.75 -20.85
C ASN A 106 3.63 -8.97 -19.33
N SER A 107 4.13 -10.10 -18.80
CA SER A 107 4.05 -10.42 -17.38
C SER A 107 4.92 -9.51 -16.50
N ILE A 108 6.08 -9.09 -17.00
CA ILE A 108 7.01 -8.19 -16.29
C ILE A 108 6.68 -6.70 -16.44
N TYR A 109 5.79 -6.34 -17.36
CA TYR A 109 5.57 -4.93 -17.71
C TYR A 109 5.12 -4.07 -16.53
N GLU A 110 4.08 -4.50 -15.81
CA GLU A 110 3.48 -3.68 -14.75
C GLU A 110 4.48 -3.44 -13.62
N ILE A 111 5.18 -4.49 -13.18
CA ILE A 111 6.11 -4.40 -12.07
C ILE A 111 7.36 -3.60 -12.41
N ARG A 112 7.91 -3.78 -13.62
CA ARG A 112 9.07 -2.98 -14.06
C ARG A 112 8.70 -1.53 -14.35
N SER A 113 7.50 -1.29 -14.88
CA SER A 113 6.96 0.06 -15.06
C SER A 113 6.78 0.77 -13.72
N TYR A 114 6.26 0.06 -12.71
CA TYR A 114 6.16 0.58 -11.35
C TYR A 114 7.54 0.95 -10.79
N ILE A 115 8.52 0.06 -10.90
CA ILE A 115 9.89 0.30 -10.42
C ILE A 115 10.51 1.53 -11.11
N MET A 116 10.44 1.64 -12.44
CA MET A 116 10.98 2.79 -13.18
C MET A 116 10.33 4.12 -12.79
N LYS A 117 9.01 4.12 -12.53
CA LYS A 117 8.29 5.33 -12.15
C LYS A 117 8.65 5.78 -10.74
N ASN A 118 8.88 4.83 -9.84
CA ASN A 118 8.93 5.05 -8.40
C ASN A 118 10.33 5.00 -7.78
N GLN A 119 11.35 4.49 -8.46
CA GLN A 119 12.71 4.40 -7.94
C GLN A 119 13.66 5.35 -8.69
N ASP A 120 14.82 5.60 -8.09
CA ASP A 120 15.88 6.44 -8.65
C ASP A 120 16.65 5.68 -9.76
N ILE A 121 15.95 5.31 -10.83
CA ILE A 121 16.51 4.64 -12.01
C ILE A 121 16.58 5.65 -13.13
N SER A 122 17.76 5.81 -13.72
CA SER A 122 17.94 6.68 -14.88
C SER A 122 17.20 6.09 -16.08
N SER A 123 15.97 6.57 -16.33
CA SER A 123 15.20 6.20 -17.51
C SER A 123 15.69 6.93 -18.76
N ALA A 124 16.51 7.98 -18.60
CA ALA A 124 17.02 8.84 -19.67
C ALA A 124 15.92 9.24 -20.69
N GLY A 125 14.71 9.50 -20.19
CA GLY A 125 13.55 9.96 -20.97
C GLY A 125 12.81 8.89 -21.77
N VAL A 126 13.17 7.62 -21.65
CA VAL A 126 12.53 6.52 -22.40
C VAL A 126 11.11 6.30 -21.89
N LYS A 127 10.13 6.28 -22.80
CA LYS A 127 8.72 6.01 -22.50
C LYS A 127 8.33 4.63 -22.99
N PHE A 128 7.78 3.83 -22.09
CA PHE A 128 7.32 2.47 -22.38
C PHE A 128 5.80 2.40 -22.43
N LYS A 129 5.29 1.66 -23.42
CA LYS A 129 3.89 1.24 -23.48
C LYS A 129 3.78 -0.27 -23.31
N LYS A 130 2.64 -0.72 -22.78
CA LYS A 130 2.34 -2.13 -22.53
C LYS A 130 2.23 -2.90 -23.83
N GLY A 131 2.77 -4.11 -23.88
CA GLY A 131 2.65 -5.01 -25.01
C GLY A 131 4.02 -5.47 -25.53
N PHE A 132 4.01 -5.92 -26.78
CA PHE A 132 5.17 -6.49 -27.45
C PHE A 132 5.14 -6.10 -28.94
N SER A 133 6.31 -5.88 -29.54
CA SER A 133 6.41 -5.70 -30.99
C SER A 133 7.74 -6.16 -31.55
N LYS A 134 7.70 -6.93 -32.64
CA LYS A 134 8.89 -7.34 -33.39
C LYS A 134 9.44 -6.23 -34.28
N ALA A 135 8.67 -5.16 -34.50
CA ALA A 135 9.06 -4.06 -35.38
C ALA A 135 10.34 -3.39 -34.86
N PRO A 136 11.32 -3.10 -35.73
CA PRO A 136 12.50 -2.35 -35.33
C PRO A 136 12.13 -0.90 -34.97
N ILE A 137 12.93 -0.29 -34.09
CA ILE A 137 12.84 1.14 -33.77
C ILE A 137 14.13 1.83 -34.20
N GLN A 138 14.01 3.07 -34.66
CA GLN A 138 15.15 3.90 -35.07
C GLN A 138 15.68 4.78 -33.93
N ASN A 139 14.81 5.19 -33.01
CA ASN A 139 15.16 6.02 -31.86
C ASN A 139 14.21 5.77 -30.66
N LEU A 140 14.57 6.37 -29.52
CA LEU A 140 13.87 6.26 -28.23
C LEU A 140 12.99 7.49 -27.92
N ASN A 141 12.80 8.41 -28.87
CA ASN A 141 12.06 9.67 -28.67
C ASN A 141 10.52 9.48 -28.79
N GLN A 142 10.06 8.24 -28.73
CA GLN A 142 8.67 7.84 -28.91
C GLN A 142 8.32 6.78 -27.85
N GLU A 143 7.02 6.51 -27.68
CA GLU A 143 6.59 5.38 -26.86
C GLU A 143 6.90 4.05 -27.55
N ILE A 144 7.69 3.23 -26.88
CA ILE A 144 8.16 1.93 -27.39
C ILE A 144 7.76 0.80 -26.46
N TYR A 145 7.82 -0.44 -26.97
CA TYR A 145 7.67 -1.63 -26.13
C TYR A 145 9.01 -1.99 -25.46
N MET A 146 8.96 -2.60 -24.27
CA MET A 146 10.16 -2.99 -23.51
C MET A 146 11.11 -3.87 -24.32
N ASN A 147 10.58 -4.80 -25.11
CA ASN A 147 11.38 -5.69 -25.96
C ASN A 147 12.13 -4.94 -27.08
N GLN A 148 11.52 -3.90 -27.66
CA GLN A 148 12.14 -3.06 -28.68
C GLN A 148 13.32 -2.26 -28.13
N PHE A 149 13.20 -1.76 -26.89
CA PHE A 149 14.30 -1.10 -26.19
C PHE A 149 15.48 -2.04 -26.01
N CYS A 150 15.24 -3.26 -25.52
CA CYS A 150 16.31 -4.24 -25.33
C CYS A 150 17.04 -4.53 -26.63
N LYS A 151 16.30 -4.79 -27.72
CA LYS A 151 16.88 -4.95 -29.07
C LYS A 151 17.71 -3.75 -29.51
N TYR A 152 17.22 -2.53 -29.27
CA TYR A 152 17.90 -1.29 -29.66
C TYR A 152 19.21 -1.07 -28.90
N VAL A 153 19.28 -1.49 -27.64
CA VAL A 153 20.45 -1.28 -26.77
C VAL A 153 21.48 -2.41 -26.90
N TYR A 154 21.05 -3.66 -27.09
CA TYR A 154 21.94 -4.83 -27.21
C TYR A 154 23.06 -4.66 -28.24
N GLY A 155 22.74 -4.07 -29.40
CA GLY A 155 23.66 -4.02 -30.53
C GLY A 155 24.73 -2.92 -30.49
N GLN A 156 24.77 -2.05 -29.47
CA GLN A 156 25.69 -0.90 -29.48
C GLN A 156 26.25 -0.55 -28.10
N ARG A 157 27.58 -0.64 -27.95
CA ARG A 157 28.31 -0.37 -26.70
C ARG A 157 28.02 1.01 -26.09
N PHE A 158 27.87 2.07 -26.89
CA PHE A 158 27.59 3.40 -26.36
C PHE A 158 26.18 3.50 -25.75
N LYS A 159 25.20 2.83 -26.38
CA LYS A 159 23.82 2.78 -25.87
C LYS A 159 23.77 2.02 -24.56
N TYR A 160 24.46 0.88 -24.49
CA TYR A 160 24.60 0.11 -23.25
C TYR A 160 25.07 1.00 -22.09
N LYS A 161 26.18 1.74 -22.26
CA LYS A 161 26.71 2.63 -21.21
C LYS A 161 25.70 3.69 -20.78
N LYS A 162 24.96 4.28 -21.73
CA LYS A 162 23.96 5.33 -21.44
C LYS A 162 22.75 4.80 -20.67
N TYR A 163 22.35 3.56 -20.93
CA TYR A 163 21.11 2.97 -20.42
C TYR A 163 21.35 1.75 -19.53
N GLU A 164 22.51 1.64 -18.87
CA GLU A 164 22.94 0.41 -18.19
C GLU A 164 21.94 -0.06 -17.13
N ASP A 165 21.56 0.81 -16.19
CA ASP A 165 20.61 0.48 -15.11
C ASP A 165 19.24 0.07 -15.67
N LEU A 166 18.76 0.83 -16.66
CA LEU A 166 17.49 0.56 -17.32
C LEU A 166 17.52 -0.76 -18.10
N LEU A 167 18.64 -1.06 -18.77
CA LEU A 167 18.83 -2.32 -19.48
C LEU A 167 18.77 -3.50 -18.52
N TRP A 168 19.46 -3.45 -17.39
CA TRP A 168 19.44 -4.58 -16.47
C TRP A 168 18.06 -4.78 -15.86
N LEU A 169 17.36 -3.70 -15.50
CA LEU A 169 15.98 -3.79 -15.02
C LEU A 169 15.06 -4.40 -16.07
N ILE A 170 15.14 -3.96 -17.34
CA ILE A 170 14.14 -4.25 -18.37
C ILE A 170 14.47 -5.50 -19.18
N CYS A 171 15.74 -5.81 -19.39
CA CYS A 171 16.16 -6.82 -20.34
C CYS A 171 16.65 -8.11 -19.69
N SER A 172 17.04 -8.07 -18.41
CA SER A 172 17.44 -9.30 -17.72
C SER A 172 16.23 -10.08 -17.22
N VAL A 173 16.40 -11.40 -17.04
CA VAL A 173 15.34 -12.30 -16.55
C VAL A 173 14.88 -11.90 -15.14
N ASP A 174 15.82 -11.51 -14.28
CA ASP A 174 15.62 -11.21 -12.86
C ASP A 174 15.59 -9.72 -12.52
N GLY A 175 15.76 -8.85 -13.52
CA GLY A 175 15.88 -7.39 -13.37
C GLY A 175 17.16 -6.93 -12.65
N LYS A 176 18.21 -7.76 -12.60
CA LYS A 176 19.45 -7.51 -11.84
C LYS A 176 20.66 -7.37 -12.75
N LYS A 177 21.57 -6.50 -12.32
CA LYS A 177 22.90 -6.43 -12.91
C LYS A 177 23.76 -7.61 -12.39
N PRO A 178 24.55 -8.27 -13.24
CA PRO A 178 25.51 -9.29 -12.80
C PRO A 178 26.46 -8.75 -11.73
N GLY A 179 26.60 -9.48 -10.62
CA GLY A 179 27.44 -9.06 -9.49
C GLY A 179 26.77 -8.05 -8.55
N GLU A 180 25.54 -7.61 -8.84
CA GLU A 180 24.75 -6.81 -7.91
C GLU A 180 24.40 -7.64 -6.67
N ARG A 181 25.01 -7.30 -5.53
CA ARG A 181 24.60 -7.85 -4.24
C ARG A 181 23.25 -7.24 -3.87
N ARG A 182 22.45 -7.95 -3.04
CA ARG A 182 21.16 -7.49 -2.52
C ARG A 182 21.29 -6.26 -1.62
N SER A 183 21.84 -5.14 -2.09
CA SER A 183 21.85 -3.91 -1.30
C SER A 183 20.40 -3.44 -1.19
N SER A 184 19.85 -3.56 0.02
CA SER A 184 18.50 -3.17 0.43
C SER A 184 18.20 -1.68 0.23
N GLU A 185 19.18 -0.89 -0.21
CA GLU A 185 19.07 0.57 -0.32
C GLU A 185 18.43 1.04 -1.63
N LYS A 186 18.63 0.32 -2.74
CA LYS A 186 18.24 0.81 -4.08
C LYS A 186 16.93 0.26 -4.62
N ILE A 187 16.59 -0.98 -4.29
CA ILE A 187 15.48 -1.69 -4.95
C ILE A 187 14.40 -2.07 -3.94
N SER A 188 13.16 -1.97 -4.40
CA SER A 188 12.01 -2.36 -3.60
C SER A 188 12.04 -3.82 -3.18
N GLN A 189 11.48 -4.08 -2.00
CA GLN A 189 11.19 -5.44 -1.53
C GLN A 189 9.68 -5.60 -1.47
N MET A 190 9.18 -6.78 -1.76
CA MET A 190 7.76 -7.09 -1.67
C MET A 190 7.55 -8.08 -0.54
N GLN A 191 6.46 -7.95 0.19
CA GLN A 191 6.02 -8.93 1.17
C GLN A 191 4.91 -9.76 0.57
N LYS A 192 5.09 -11.08 0.61
CA LYS A 192 4.03 -12.04 0.37
C LYS A 192 3.50 -12.51 1.71
N ALA A 193 2.22 -12.29 1.95
CA ALA A 193 1.57 -12.65 3.20
C ALA A 193 0.18 -13.24 2.96
N ASN A 194 -0.25 -14.11 3.86
CA ASN A 194 -1.57 -14.71 3.85
C ASN A 194 -2.53 -13.89 4.69
N PHE A 195 -3.62 -13.45 4.07
CA PHE A 195 -4.66 -12.66 4.70
C PHE A 195 -5.93 -13.49 4.83
N PRO A 196 -6.56 -13.54 6.01
CA PRO A 196 -7.78 -14.32 6.19
C PRO A 196 -8.96 -13.67 5.44
N THR A 197 -9.80 -14.51 4.82
CA THR A 197 -11.11 -14.13 4.30
C THR A 197 -12.20 -14.77 5.18
N PRO A 198 -13.07 -13.96 5.79
CA PRO A 198 -14.15 -14.42 6.66
C PRO A 198 -15.30 -15.03 5.82
N GLU A 199 -15.08 -16.23 5.28
CA GLU A 199 -16.13 -17.12 4.74
C GLU A 199 -16.53 -18.16 5.81
N LYS A 200 -17.64 -18.92 5.59
CA LYS A 200 -18.09 -20.03 6.48
C LYS A 200 -16.99 -21.07 6.75
N THR A 201 -16.00 -21.15 5.86
CA THR A 201 -14.69 -21.78 6.09
C THR A 201 -13.62 -20.72 5.89
N PRO A 202 -12.79 -20.40 6.90
CA PRO A 202 -11.70 -19.43 6.75
C PRO A 202 -10.78 -19.88 5.61
N LYS A 203 -10.67 -19.08 4.56
CA LYS A 203 -9.65 -19.26 3.53
C LYS A 203 -8.60 -18.18 3.70
N GLU A 204 -7.35 -18.54 3.46
CA GLU A 204 -6.27 -17.56 3.40
C GLU A 204 -6.03 -17.15 1.96
N LYS A 205 -5.97 -15.85 1.72
CA LYS A 205 -5.60 -15.26 0.44
C LYS A 205 -4.16 -14.77 0.52
N SER A 206 -3.28 -15.33 -0.31
CA SER A 206 -1.90 -14.85 -0.41
C SER A 206 -1.86 -13.60 -1.25
N ILE A 207 -1.44 -12.47 -0.67
CA ILE A 207 -1.38 -11.17 -1.32
C ILE A 207 0.04 -10.63 -1.23
N ASP A 208 0.52 -10.14 -2.36
CA ASP A 208 1.80 -9.47 -2.48
C ASP A 208 1.62 -7.94 -2.31
N TYR A 209 2.34 -7.32 -1.38
CA TYR A 209 2.25 -5.88 -1.11
C TYR A 209 3.63 -5.30 -0.73
N MET A 210 3.72 -3.97 -0.61
CA MET A 210 4.93 -3.28 -0.17
C MET A 210 4.58 -2.24 0.88
N THR A 211 5.42 -2.09 1.90
CA THR A 211 5.35 -0.94 2.79
C THR A 211 5.96 0.32 2.13
N LEU A 212 5.72 1.50 2.70
CA LEU A 212 6.32 2.76 2.21
C LEU A 212 7.86 2.70 2.18
N GLU A 213 8.47 2.07 3.19
CA GLU A 213 9.93 1.88 3.26
C GLU A 213 10.40 0.91 2.16
N GLN A 214 9.65 -0.16 1.96
CA GLN A 214 9.95 -1.20 0.99
C GLN A 214 9.73 -0.77 -0.46
N ALA A 215 8.84 0.18 -0.74
CA ALA A 215 8.61 0.68 -2.09
C ALA A 215 9.83 1.45 -2.65
N LYS A 216 10.75 1.90 -1.79
CA LYS A 216 11.97 2.65 -2.13
C LYS A 216 11.70 3.80 -3.10
N LYS A 217 10.68 4.58 -2.78
CA LYS A 217 10.26 5.78 -3.52
C LYS A 217 11.44 6.71 -3.85
N LYS A 218 11.31 7.51 -4.91
CA LYS A 218 12.28 8.54 -5.29
C LYS A 218 12.56 9.48 -4.11
N LYS A 219 13.74 10.08 -4.08
CA LYS A 219 14.13 11.00 -2.99
C LYS A 219 13.09 12.09 -2.71
N GLU A 220 12.52 12.65 -3.77
CA GLU A 220 11.48 13.69 -3.69
C GLU A 220 10.21 13.20 -2.99
N ASP A 221 9.80 11.96 -3.25
CA ASP A 221 8.60 11.36 -2.64
C ASP A 221 8.90 10.85 -1.22
N LYS A 222 10.12 10.35 -0.97
CA LYS A 222 10.54 9.89 0.37
C LYS A 222 10.42 10.97 1.44
N ALA A 223 10.63 12.22 1.07
CA ALA A 223 10.51 13.37 1.97
C ALA A 223 9.04 13.61 2.39
N LYS A 224 8.07 13.27 1.53
CA LYS A 224 6.65 13.48 1.82
C LYS A 224 6.13 12.60 2.96
N PHE A 225 6.78 11.45 3.20
CA PHE A 225 6.36 10.48 4.21
C PHE A 225 7.09 10.62 5.56
N SER A 226 7.67 11.79 5.86
CA SER A 226 8.52 11.98 7.04
C SER A 226 7.79 11.85 8.38
N SER A 227 6.46 12.06 8.39
CA SER A 227 5.61 12.06 9.57
C SER A 227 5.08 10.69 9.98
N VAL A 228 5.28 9.65 9.15
CA VAL A 228 4.69 8.32 9.37
C VAL A 228 5.74 7.22 9.53
N ASN A 229 5.38 6.16 10.27
CA ASN A 229 6.21 4.96 10.38
C ASN A 229 6.16 4.15 9.07
N LYS A 230 7.13 4.41 8.18
CA LYS A 230 7.19 3.84 6.83
C LYS A 230 7.23 2.32 6.76
N ASN A 231 7.58 1.64 7.85
CA ASN A 231 7.60 0.18 7.93
C ASN A 231 6.22 -0.43 8.16
N LYS A 232 5.25 0.34 8.66
CA LYS A 232 3.90 -0.16 8.98
C LYS A 232 2.91 -0.02 7.83
N TYR A 233 3.00 1.11 7.12
CA TYR A 233 1.98 1.51 6.15
C TYR A 233 2.23 0.96 4.77
N VAL A 234 1.18 0.46 4.11
CA VAL A 234 1.23 -0.09 2.76
C VAL A 234 1.22 1.03 1.74
N VAL A 235 2.06 0.91 0.71
CA VAL A 235 2.19 1.94 -0.33
C VAL A 235 0.90 2.09 -1.14
N TYR A 236 0.48 3.33 -1.37
CA TYR A 236 -0.84 3.68 -1.92
C TYR A 236 -1.02 3.44 -3.42
N ASP A 237 0.06 3.24 -4.17
CA ASP A 237 0.05 3.09 -5.63
C ASP A 237 0.60 1.74 -6.09
N TYR A 238 0.56 0.74 -5.21
CA TYR A 238 0.87 -0.65 -5.52
C TYR A 238 -0.17 -1.61 -4.91
N SER A 239 -0.32 -2.78 -5.52
CA SER A 239 -1.19 -3.87 -5.07
C SER A 239 -2.65 -3.48 -4.87
N GLU A 240 -3.37 -3.25 -5.98
CA GLU A 240 -4.83 -3.07 -5.97
C GLU A 240 -5.54 -4.20 -5.19
N GLU A 241 -5.00 -5.42 -5.25
CA GLU A 241 -5.51 -6.56 -4.50
C GLU A 241 -5.48 -6.37 -2.98
N TRP A 242 -4.39 -5.79 -2.45
CA TRP A 242 -4.30 -5.49 -1.02
C TRP A 242 -5.31 -4.42 -0.59
N TRP A 243 -5.46 -3.37 -1.40
CA TRP A 243 -6.42 -2.29 -1.14
C TRP A 243 -7.87 -2.79 -1.17
N LYS A 244 -8.21 -3.68 -2.10
CA LYS A 244 -9.51 -4.38 -2.14
C LYS A 244 -9.74 -5.20 -0.88
N TRP A 245 -8.76 -5.99 -0.47
CA TRP A 245 -8.87 -6.81 0.73
C TRP A 245 -9.05 -5.96 2.00
N SER A 246 -8.24 -4.92 2.19
CA SER A 246 -8.36 -4.02 3.34
C SER A 246 -9.72 -3.31 3.36
N TYR A 247 -10.18 -2.85 2.19
CA TYR A 247 -11.48 -2.22 2.06
C TYR A 247 -12.63 -3.16 2.41
N GLU A 248 -12.67 -4.36 1.83
CA GLU A 248 -13.76 -5.33 2.02
C GLU A 248 -13.82 -5.88 3.45
N TYR A 249 -12.67 -6.27 4.01
CA TYR A 249 -12.65 -7.04 5.26
C TYR A 249 -12.29 -6.25 6.51
N ARG A 250 -11.84 -5.00 6.37
CA ARG A 250 -11.63 -4.09 7.50
C ARG A 250 -12.59 -2.91 7.42
N PHE A 251 -12.44 -2.08 6.40
CA PHE A 251 -13.15 -0.80 6.32
C PHE A 251 -14.67 -0.98 6.22
N GLN A 252 -15.16 -1.81 5.30
CA GLN A 252 -16.61 -2.02 5.12
C GLN A 252 -17.26 -2.70 6.32
N LYS A 253 -16.55 -3.63 6.99
CA LYS A 253 -17.04 -4.25 8.21
C LYS A 253 -17.25 -3.24 9.32
N ASP A 254 -16.23 -2.42 9.58
CA ASP A 254 -16.30 -1.41 10.62
C ASP A 254 -17.33 -0.32 10.30
N LYS A 255 -17.48 0.04 9.01
CA LYS A 255 -18.51 0.97 8.54
C LYS A 255 -19.92 0.41 8.69
N ALA A 256 -20.12 -0.90 8.46
CA ALA A 256 -21.42 -1.55 8.60
C ALA A 256 -21.81 -1.74 10.08
N ASP A 257 -20.83 -1.99 10.95
CA ASP A 257 -21.02 -2.18 12.39
C ASP A 257 -20.92 -0.86 13.19
N GLU A 258 -20.93 0.30 12.49
CA GLU A 258 -20.83 1.66 13.03
C GLU A 258 -22.08 2.00 13.87
N SER A 259 -22.14 1.43 15.06
CA SER A 259 -23.11 1.70 16.13
C SER A 259 -22.50 2.54 17.25
N SER A 260 -21.26 3.02 17.05
CA SER A 260 -20.47 3.75 18.04
C SER A 260 -20.84 5.23 18.06
N ALA A 261 -20.76 5.84 19.24
CA ALA A 261 -20.77 7.30 19.40
C ALA A 261 -19.51 7.99 18.80
N TYR A 262 -18.51 7.22 18.33
CA TYR A 262 -17.25 7.69 17.75
C TYR A 262 -17.11 7.17 16.31
N PRO A 263 -17.56 7.97 15.33
CA PRO A 263 -17.60 7.55 13.95
C PRO A 263 -16.21 7.58 13.30
N LEU A 264 -16.09 7.02 12.10
CA LEU A 264 -14.93 7.21 11.22
C LEU A 264 -14.52 8.70 11.16
N SER A 265 -13.23 8.99 11.04
CA SER A 265 -12.80 10.36 10.80
C SER A 265 -13.42 10.91 9.51
N GLU A 266 -13.59 12.23 9.44
CA GLU A 266 -14.25 12.90 8.30
C GLU A 266 -13.63 12.58 6.93
N LYS A 267 -12.35 12.20 6.90
CA LYS A 267 -11.66 11.76 5.69
C LYS A 267 -12.06 10.33 5.30
N PHE A 268 -12.09 9.42 6.26
CA PHE A 268 -12.44 8.02 6.01
C PHE A 268 -13.94 7.83 5.76
N LYS A 269 -14.82 8.67 6.32
CA LYS A 269 -16.26 8.67 6.00
C LYS A 269 -16.53 8.85 4.50
N LYS A 270 -15.72 9.66 3.83
CA LYS A 270 -15.88 10.01 2.41
C LYS A 270 -15.39 8.94 1.45
N VAL A 271 -14.78 7.85 1.94
CA VAL A 271 -14.32 6.76 1.08
C VAL A 271 -15.51 6.06 0.42
N GLU A 272 -15.50 6.05 -0.91
CA GLU A 272 -16.53 5.47 -1.77
C GLU A 272 -16.11 4.11 -2.37
N LYS A 273 -14.80 3.85 -2.48
CA LYS A 273 -14.26 2.64 -3.10
C LYS A 273 -12.88 2.26 -2.56
N ASP A 274 -12.44 1.04 -2.87
CA ASP A 274 -11.14 0.50 -2.48
C ASP A 274 -9.95 1.22 -3.16
N TRP A 275 -9.96 1.26 -4.49
CA TRP A 275 -8.79 1.63 -5.28
C TRP A 275 -9.10 2.67 -6.36
N ASP A 276 -8.20 3.65 -6.49
CA ASP A 276 -8.17 4.56 -7.63
C ASP A 276 -6.74 4.73 -8.15
N SER A 277 -6.47 4.15 -9.33
CA SER A 277 -5.18 4.30 -10.00
C SER A 277 -4.86 5.74 -10.42
N LYS A 278 -5.90 6.59 -10.54
CA LYS A 278 -5.76 8.01 -10.87
C LYS A 278 -5.75 8.94 -9.65
N LEU A 279 -6.07 8.43 -8.45
CA LEU A 279 -6.17 9.19 -7.20
C LEU A 279 -7.06 10.45 -7.30
N LYS A 280 -8.12 10.39 -8.12
CA LYS A 280 -9.08 11.48 -8.33
C LYS A 280 -10.31 11.33 -7.44
N LYS A 281 -10.83 10.12 -7.31
CA LYS A 281 -12.02 9.81 -6.51
C LYS A 281 -11.63 9.54 -5.05
N GLU A 282 -12.56 9.69 -4.12
CA GLU A 282 -12.36 9.34 -2.70
C GLU A 282 -12.27 7.82 -2.54
N SER A 283 -11.08 7.27 -2.76
CA SER A 283 -10.77 5.86 -2.56
C SER A 283 -9.91 5.65 -1.33
N LEU A 284 -9.92 4.43 -0.78
CA LEU A 284 -9.15 4.10 0.41
C LEU A 284 -7.65 4.37 0.20
N ASN A 285 -7.10 3.96 -0.94
CA ASN A 285 -5.69 4.22 -1.26
C ASN A 285 -5.37 5.72 -1.39
N LYS A 286 -6.31 6.56 -1.84
CA LYS A 286 -6.14 8.02 -1.89
C LYS A 286 -6.16 8.63 -0.49
N VAL A 287 -7.12 8.26 0.34
CA VAL A 287 -7.19 8.77 1.73
C VAL A 287 -5.95 8.39 2.51
N CYS A 288 -5.46 7.16 2.35
CA CYS A 288 -4.21 6.73 2.96
C CYS A 288 -3.00 7.49 2.41
N LYS A 289 -2.93 7.77 1.11
CA LYS A 289 -1.89 8.66 0.53
C LYS A 289 -1.92 10.03 1.20
N ASP A 290 -3.10 10.65 1.27
CA ASP A 290 -3.27 11.98 1.83
C ASP A 290 -2.87 12.01 3.31
N PHE A 291 -3.14 10.93 4.06
CA PHE A 291 -2.65 10.76 5.42
C PHE A 291 -1.12 10.68 5.47
N TYR A 292 -0.48 9.87 4.60
CA TYR A 292 0.98 9.70 4.60
C TYR A 292 1.74 10.98 4.28
N GLU A 293 1.16 11.86 3.46
CA GLU A 293 1.80 13.08 2.97
C GLU A 293 1.53 14.32 3.85
N LYS A 294 0.68 14.19 4.88
CA LYS A 294 0.37 15.27 5.81
C LYS A 294 1.42 15.42 6.91
N ALA A 295 1.65 16.66 7.31
CA ALA A 295 2.51 16.98 8.46
C ALA A 295 1.87 16.61 9.81
N SER A 296 0.54 16.70 9.91
CA SER A 296 -0.20 16.43 11.15
C SER A 296 -1.57 15.84 10.84
N SER A 297 -2.01 14.91 11.69
CA SER A 297 -3.31 14.25 11.63
C SER A 297 -3.93 14.17 13.02
N SER A 298 -5.26 14.19 13.09
CA SER A 298 -5.96 13.99 14.37
C SER A 298 -5.76 12.56 14.87
N ALA A 299 -5.98 12.35 16.17
CA ALA A 299 -5.89 11.01 16.77
C ALA A 299 -6.82 10.00 16.06
N ASP A 300 -8.04 10.42 15.72
CA ASP A 300 -9.00 9.58 15.00
C ASP A 300 -8.50 9.20 13.59
N GLU A 301 -7.90 10.16 12.86
CA GLU A 301 -7.34 9.90 11.53
C GLU A 301 -6.13 8.97 11.60
N GLN A 302 -5.30 9.09 12.65
CA GLN A 302 -4.18 8.18 12.90
C GLN A 302 -4.65 6.76 13.20
N GLU A 303 -5.71 6.61 14.00
CA GLU A 303 -6.31 5.31 14.31
C GLU A 303 -6.90 4.66 13.06
N ASP A 304 -7.71 5.39 12.29
CA ASP A 304 -8.27 4.90 11.03
C ASP A 304 -7.15 4.48 10.06
N ALA A 305 -6.11 5.29 9.93
CA ALA A 305 -4.99 4.95 9.07
C ALA A 305 -4.22 3.72 9.57
N SER A 306 -4.00 3.59 10.88
CA SER A 306 -3.34 2.41 11.43
C SER A 306 -4.15 1.14 11.18
N ARG A 307 -5.48 1.25 11.13
CA ARG A 307 -6.38 0.12 10.90
C ARG A 307 -6.51 -0.26 9.42
N TYR A 308 -6.67 0.73 8.54
CA TYR A 308 -7.02 0.48 7.12
C TYR A 308 -5.85 0.63 6.15
N CYS A 309 -4.82 1.39 6.52
CA CYS A 309 -3.66 1.69 5.68
C CYS A 309 -2.41 0.89 6.07
N SER A 310 -2.38 0.28 7.27
CA SER A 310 -1.25 -0.54 7.70
C SER A 310 -1.44 -2.03 7.38
N ALA A 311 -0.32 -2.74 7.19
CA ALA A 311 -0.35 -4.17 6.95
C ALA A 311 -0.96 -4.96 8.12
N GLU A 312 -0.62 -4.57 9.36
CA GLU A 312 -1.08 -5.24 10.58
C GLU A 312 -2.57 -4.99 10.87
N GLY A 313 -3.05 -3.78 10.57
CA GLY A 313 -4.41 -3.33 10.85
C GLY A 313 -4.69 -3.13 12.33
N LYS A 314 -3.74 -2.54 13.07
CA LYS A 314 -3.79 -2.33 14.52
C LYS A 314 -3.58 -0.88 14.91
#